data_AF-A0A534P4U6-F1
#
_entry.id   AF-A0A534P4U6-F1
#
_cell.length_a   1.000
_cell.length_b   1.000
_cell.length_c   1.000
_cell.angle_alpha   90.00
_cell.angle_beta   90.00
_cell.angle_gamma   90.00
#
_symmetry.space_group_name_H-M   'P 1'
#
loop_
_entity.id
_entity.type
_entity.pdbx_description
1 polymer ?
#
loop_
_entity_poly.entity_id
_entity_poly.type
_entity_poly.pdbx_seq_one_letter_code
_entity_poly.pdbx_strand_id
1 'polypeptide(L)'
;MRRGVLSRWASHLPLTAKTPALTLGEGDTPLVQAPTLARDVGCKELWLKFEGMNPTGSFKDRGMVVALAKAIESGAKKAVCASTGNTSA
;
A
#
# COMPACT_ATOMS: atom_id res chain seq x y z
N MET A 1 14.30 -7.66 -4.39
CA MET A 1 13.43 -6.45 -4.39
C MET A 1 11.98 -6.89 -4.19
N ARG A 2 11.15 -6.17 -3.41
CA ARG A 2 9.74 -6.55 -3.20
C ARG A 2 8.96 -6.43 -4.53
N ARG A 3 7.97 -7.31 -4.76
CA ARG A 3 7.21 -7.36 -6.03
C ARG A 3 6.25 -6.17 -6.24
N GLY A 4 5.85 -5.46 -5.18
CA GLY A 4 4.82 -4.42 -5.25
C GLY A 4 3.39 -4.98 -5.25
N VAL A 5 2.41 -4.12 -5.03
CA VAL A 5 0.99 -4.46 -4.94
C VAL A 5 0.43 -4.90 -6.28
N LEU A 6 0.75 -4.19 -7.37
CA LEU A 6 0.21 -4.49 -8.70
C LEU A 6 0.55 -5.90 -9.16
N SER A 7 1.83 -6.29 -9.06
CA SER A 7 2.28 -7.62 -9.46
C SER A 7 1.75 -8.72 -8.54
N ARG A 8 1.78 -8.50 -7.22
CA ARG A 8 1.39 -9.53 -6.25
C ARG A 8 -0.11 -9.86 -6.30
N TRP A 9 -0.94 -8.87 -6.57
CA TRP A 9 -2.41 -8.99 -6.50
C TRP A 9 -3.07 -8.77 -7.86
N ALA A 10 -2.35 -8.98 -8.96
CA ALA A 10 -2.84 -8.69 -10.32
C ALA A 10 -4.21 -9.31 -10.62
N SER A 11 -4.47 -10.54 -10.17
CA SER A 11 -5.75 -11.24 -10.37
C SER A 11 -6.94 -10.65 -9.59
N HIS A 12 -6.69 -9.75 -8.64
CA HIS A 12 -7.69 -9.11 -7.79
C HIS A 12 -7.84 -7.62 -8.08
N LEU A 13 -7.11 -7.08 -9.06
CA LEU A 13 -7.06 -5.67 -9.39
C LEU A 13 -7.55 -5.45 -10.83
N PRO A 14 -8.12 -4.27 -11.16
CA PRO A 14 -8.64 -3.96 -12.48
C PRO A 14 -7.50 -3.58 -13.47
N LEU A 15 -6.52 -4.46 -13.63
CA LEU A 15 -5.36 -4.26 -14.48
C LEU A 15 -5.63 -4.77 -15.90
N THR A 16 -5.06 -4.09 -16.89
CA THR A 16 -5.08 -4.50 -18.30
C THR A 16 -3.65 -4.61 -18.82
N ALA A 17 -3.47 -5.11 -20.05
CA ALA A 17 -2.17 -5.09 -20.72
C ALA A 17 -1.60 -3.66 -20.92
N LYS A 18 -2.45 -2.62 -20.83
CA LYS A 18 -2.04 -1.21 -20.92
C LYS A 18 -1.69 -0.61 -19.57
N THR A 19 -2.03 -1.27 -18.46
CA THR A 19 -1.70 -0.76 -17.12
C THR A 19 -0.18 -0.81 -16.92
N PRO A 20 0.48 0.33 -16.64
CA PRO A 20 1.92 0.32 -16.41
C PRO A 20 2.27 -0.47 -15.15
N ALA A 21 3.36 -1.22 -15.19
CA ALA A 21 3.89 -1.98 -14.07
C ALA A 21 4.61 -1.06 -13.06
N LEU A 22 3.86 -0.14 -12.43
CA LEU A 22 4.37 0.78 -11.42
C LEU A 22 4.60 0.07 -10.08
N THR A 23 5.67 0.43 -9.41
CA THR A 23 5.99 -0.06 -8.06
C THR A 23 7.06 0.82 -7.43
N LEU A 24 6.96 1.02 -6.12
CA LEU A 24 8.06 1.47 -5.26
C LEU A 24 8.49 0.34 -4.31
N GLY A 25 7.98 -0.88 -4.50
CA GLY A 25 8.14 -2.00 -3.60
C GLY A 25 7.15 -2.00 -2.43
N GLU A 26 6.02 -1.30 -2.59
CA GLU A 26 4.97 -1.17 -1.58
C GLU A 26 4.24 -2.49 -1.26
N GLY A 27 3.62 -2.53 -0.10
CA GLY A 27 3.04 -3.73 0.47
C GLY A 27 4.06 -4.66 1.10
N ASP A 28 3.62 -5.91 1.34
CA ASP A 28 4.40 -6.94 2.04
C ASP A 28 5.05 -6.47 3.36
N THR A 29 4.37 -5.56 4.05
CA THR A 29 4.79 -5.01 5.33
C THR A 29 4.73 -6.08 6.43
N PRO A 30 5.56 -6.01 7.48
CA PRO A 30 5.55 -6.98 8.55
C PRO A 30 4.19 -7.11 9.24
N LEU A 31 3.87 -8.32 9.67
CA LEU A 31 2.82 -8.60 10.64
C LEU A 31 3.51 -9.02 11.94
N VAL A 32 3.57 -8.11 12.91
CA VAL A 32 4.41 -8.24 14.10
C VAL A 32 3.55 -8.70 15.28
N GLN A 33 3.89 -9.82 15.90
CA GLN A 33 3.22 -10.26 17.13
C GLN A 33 3.59 -9.33 18.29
N ALA A 34 2.61 -8.93 19.10
CA ALA A 34 2.79 -7.97 20.19
C ALA A 34 2.30 -8.56 21.54
N PRO A 35 3.04 -9.53 22.12
CA PRO A 35 2.61 -10.24 23.33
C PRO A 35 2.50 -9.34 24.56
N THR A 36 3.37 -8.34 24.72
CA THR A 36 3.29 -7.38 25.83
C THR A 36 1.99 -6.58 25.76
N LEU A 37 1.68 -6.01 24.59
CA LEU A 37 0.43 -5.26 24.40
C LEU A 37 -0.80 -6.15 24.55
N ALA A 38 -0.74 -7.42 24.10
CA ALA A 38 -1.83 -8.37 24.27
C ALA A 38 -2.18 -8.58 25.76
N ARG A 39 -1.17 -8.73 26.63
CA ARG A 39 -1.39 -8.80 28.08
C ARG A 39 -1.98 -7.50 28.63
N ASP A 40 -1.45 -6.36 28.20
CA ASP A 40 -1.85 -5.05 28.72
C ASP A 40 -3.31 -4.71 28.39
N VAL A 41 -3.81 -5.13 27.22
CA VAL A 41 -5.21 -4.93 26.81
C VAL A 41 -6.14 -6.11 27.14
N GLY A 42 -5.62 -7.17 27.76
CA GLY A 42 -6.39 -8.33 28.19
C GLY A 42 -6.90 -9.23 27.06
N CYS A 43 -6.21 -9.30 25.92
CA CYS A 43 -6.57 -10.20 24.81
C CYS A 43 -5.60 -11.37 24.65
N LYS A 44 -6.07 -12.47 24.04
CA LYS A 44 -5.27 -13.69 23.86
C LYS A 44 -4.10 -13.48 22.89
N GLU A 45 -4.34 -12.81 21.77
CA GLU A 45 -3.34 -12.54 20.74
C GLU A 45 -3.55 -11.16 20.15
N LEU A 46 -2.45 -10.45 19.89
CA LEU A 46 -2.44 -9.16 19.23
C LEU A 46 -1.31 -9.11 18.21
N TRP A 47 -1.65 -8.63 17.01
CA TRP A 47 -0.73 -8.51 15.89
C TRP A 47 -0.82 -7.10 15.30
N LEU A 48 0.33 -6.53 14.95
CA LEU A 48 0.45 -5.20 14.38
C LEU A 48 0.78 -5.33 12.90
N LYS A 49 -0.11 -4.84 12.03
CA LYS A 49 0.18 -4.70 10.61
C LYS A 49 0.95 -3.41 10.37
N PHE A 50 2.28 -3.50 10.25
CA PHE A 50 3.14 -2.32 10.35
C PHE A 50 3.28 -1.58 9.01
N GLU A 51 2.25 -0.81 8.66
CA GLU A 51 2.14 -0.07 7.39
C GLU A 51 3.10 1.10 7.24
N GLY A 52 3.77 1.50 8.32
CA GLY A 52 4.83 2.52 8.29
C GLY A 52 6.08 2.08 7.52
N MET A 53 6.20 0.80 7.16
CA MET A 53 7.31 0.27 6.34
C MET A 53 6.99 0.18 4.84
N ASN A 54 5.93 0.86 4.39
CA ASN A 54 5.76 1.16 2.97
C ASN A 54 6.73 2.30 2.56
N PRO A 55 7.05 2.43 1.25
CA PRO A 55 8.02 3.39 0.74
C PRO A 55 7.89 4.84 1.23
N THR A 56 6.67 5.39 1.32
CA THR A 56 6.42 6.77 1.79
C THR A 56 6.08 6.84 3.28
N GLY A 57 6.13 5.72 3.98
CA GLY A 57 5.84 5.65 5.42
C GLY A 57 4.37 5.50 5.78
N SER A 58 3.49 5.17 4.83
CA SER A 58 2.07 4.95 5.14
C SER A 58 1.40 3.90 4.25
N PHE A 59 0.22 3.43 4.68
CA PHE A 59 -0.59 2.53 3.86
C PHE A 59 -1.11 3.15 2.55
N LYS A 60 -1.00 4.48 2.37
CA LYS A 60 -1.50 5.17 1.18
C LYS A 60 -0.84 4.67 -0.10
N ASP A 61 0.42 4.22 -0.02
CA ASP A 61 1.16 3.66 -1.16
C ASP A 61 0.40 2.52 -1.84
N ARG A 62 -0.29 1.68 -1.06
CA ARG A 62 -1.07 0.56 -1.60
C ARG A 62 -2.18 1.02 -2.53
N GLY A 63 -2.86 2.11 -2.18
CA GLY A 63 -3.91 2.69 -3.00
C GLY A 63 -3.35 3.55 -4.14
N MET A 64 -2.32 4.34 -3.84
CA MET A 64 -1.75 5.30 -4.79
C MET A 64 -1.08 4.62 -5.98
N VAL A 65 -0.40 3.49 -5.78
CA VAL A 65 0.18 2.75 -6.92
C VAL A 65 -0.90 2.29 -7.91
N VAL A 66 -2.06 1.83 -7.42
CA VAL A 66 -3.19 1.43 -8.28
C VAL A 66 -3.82 2.65 -8.94
N ALA A 67 -4.13 3.69 -8.16
CA ALA A 67 -4.78 4.90 -8.67
C ALA A 67 -3.93 5.59 -9.76
N LEU A 68 -2.62 5.75 -9.52
CA LEU A 68 -1.71 6.38 -10.47
C LEU A 68 -1.48 5.51 -11.69
N ALA A 69 -1.36 4.18 -11.54
CA ALA A 69 -1.25 3.28 -12.70
C ALA A 69 -2.47 3.40 -13.62
N LYS A 70 -3.69 3.44 -13.05
CA LYS A 70 -4.93 3.62 -13.83
C LYS A 70 -5.07 5.03 -14.42
N ALA A 71 -4.62 6.07 -13.71
CA ALA A 71 -4.62 7.43 -14.22
C ALA A 71 -3.68 7.56 -15.44
N ILE A 72 -2.47 6.99 -15.35
CA ILE A 72 -1.50 6.98 -16.44
C ILE A 72 -2.03 6.16 -17.63
N GLU A 73 -2.62 4.99 -17.39
CA GLU A 73 -3.27 4.18 -18.42
C GLU A 73 -4.39 4.95 -19.15
N SER A 74 -5.11 5.82 -18.44
CA SER A 74 -6.18 6.67 -18.99
C SER A 74 -5.65 7.93 -19.68
N GLY A 75 -4.33 8.11 -19.77
CA GLY A 75 -3.69 9.25 -20.42
C GLY A 75 -3.57 10.51 -19.55
N ALA A 76 -3.87 10.43 -18.26
CA ALA A 76 -3.73 11.57 -17.35
C ALA A 76 -2.26 12.01 -17.24
N LYS A 77 -2.05 13.33 -17.16
CA LYS A 77 -0.71 13.94 -17.02
C LYS A 77 -0.49 14.61 -15.67
N LYS A 78 -1.55 14.75 -14.87
CA LYS A 78 -1.55 15.41 -13.57
C LYS A 78 -2.48 14.65 -12.64
N ALA A 79 -2.14 14.64 -11.36
CA ALA A 79 -2.99 14.17 -10.28
C ALA A 79 -3.11 15.28 -9.23
N VAL A 80 -4.25 15.36 -8.56
CA VAL A 80 -4.46 16.28 -7.44
C VAL A 80 -5.20 15.53 -6.35
N CYS A 81 -4.89 15.83 -5.10
CA CYS A 81 -5.63 15.31 -3.96
C CYS A 81 -5.74 16.37 -2.87
N ALA A 82 -6.85 16.35 -2.13
CA ALA A 82 -6.89 16.95 -0.81
C ALA A 82 -6.32 15.94 0.19
N SER A 83 -5.46 16.38 1.08
CA SER A 83 -4.71 15.50 1.97
C SER A 83 -4.45 16.17 3.31
N THR A 84 -4.42 15.37 4.36
CA THR A 84 -3.93 15.77 5.69
C THR A 84 -2.42 15.50 5.86
N GLY A 85 -1.75 14.98 4.83
CA GLY A 85 -0.31 14.69 4.83
C GLY A 85 0.01 13.45 4.00
N ASN A 86 -0.20 12.26 4.55
CA ASN A 86 0.28 10.99 3.97
C ASN A 86 -0.13 10.69 2.52
N THR A 87 -1.28 11.18 2.04
CA THR A 87 -1.73 10.91 0.65
C THR A 87 -1.01 11.80 -0.37
N SER A 88 -0.50 12.96 0.06
CA SER A 88 0.15 13.94 -0.82
C SER A 88 1.68 13.79 -0.88
N ALA A 89 2.25 12.96 0.00
CA ALA A 89 3.66 12.60 0.02
C ALA A 89 3.93 11.53 -1.04
#